data_AF-A0A5E6PM64-F1
#
_entry.id   AF-A0A5E6PM64-F1
#
_cell.length_a   1.000
_cell.length_b   1.000
_cell.length_c   1.000
_cell.angle_alpha   90.00
_cell.angle_beta   90.00
_cell.angle_gamma   90.00
#
_symmetry.space_group_name_H-M   'P 1'
#
loop_
_entity.id
_entity.type
_entity.pdbx_description
1 polymer ?
#
loop_
_entity_poly.entity_id
_entity_poly.type
_entity_poly.pdbx_seq_one_letter_code
_entity_poly.pdbx_strand_id
1 'polypeptide(L)'
;MNRLLNLLLPVLLLGALAACDQQPSREQQILAKLPLQAAYEHNIGRMASLLAMTHPQVPEEQIKQVLRKHLTVEDQRNDLFKLYSTANFSDAEFETIVEATQNPEKAKALGDTEQGKRLSEKLTGLMRASAQDKAVQALAAQRMQQVEDDLQALP
;
A
#
# COMPACT_ATOMS: atom_id res chain seq x y z
N MET A 1 -13.96 60.83 -1.25
CA MET A 1 -12.69 60.51 -1.93
C MET A 1 -12.06 59.29 -1.28
N ASN A 2 -12.07 58.18 -2.02
CA ASN A 2 -11.53 56.87 -1.70
C ASN A 2 -10.05 56.92 -1.27
N ARG A 3 -9.74 56.70 0.00
CA ARG A 3 -8.34 56.48 0.44
C ARG A 3 -8.13 55.24 1.30
N LEU A 4 -9.17 54.47 1.60
CA LEU A 4 -9.07 53.25 2.43
C LEU A 4 -9.06 51.93 1.65
N LEU A 5 -9.35 51.94 0.33
CA LEU A 5 -9.32 50.73 -0.49
C LEU A 5 -7.93 50.33 -1.04
N ASN A 6 -6.92 51.20 -0.93
CA ASN A 6 -5.63 51.00 -1.59
C ASN A 6 -4.54 50.33 -0.73
N LEU A 7 -4.86 49.89 0.49
CA LEU A 7 -3.88 49.26 1.40
C LEU A 7 -4.09 47.76 1.64
N LEU A 8 -5.15 47.16 1.08
CA LEU A 8 -5.45 45.72 1.26
C LEU A 8 -4.92 44.82 0.14
N LEU A 9 -4.41 45.39 -0.95
CA LEU A 9 -3.93 44.64 -2.12
C LEU A 9 -2.54 43.97 -2.01
N PRO A 10 -1.56 44.42 -1.18
CA PRO A 10 -0.27 43.74 -1.13
C PRO A 10 -0.24 42.54 -0.16
N VAL A 11 -1.22 42.41 0.75
CA VAL A 11 -1.19 41.36 1.80
C VAL A 11 -1.72 40.01 1.29
N LEU A 12 -2.56 39.99 0.24
CA LEU A 12 -3.09 38.75 -0.34
C LEU A 12 -2.08 37.97 -1.20
N LEU A 13 -0.93 38.55 -1.53
CA LEU A 13 0.07 37.92 -2.41
C LEU A 13 1.20 37.18 -1.67
N LEU A 14 1.29 37.28 -0.35
CA LEU A 14 2.31 36.59 0.45
C LEU A 14 1.90 35.18 0.93
N GLY A 15 0.63 34.79 0.74
CA GLY A 15 0.12 33.46 1.11
C GLY A 15 0.35 32.37 0.05
N ALA A 16 0.69 32.73 -1.19
CA ALA A 16 0.80 31.76 -2.30
C ALA A 16 2.14 31.02 -2.36
N LEU A 17 3.20 31.54 -1.72
CA LEU A 17 4.56 30.97 -1.82
C LEU A 17 4.88 29.94 -0.73
N ALA A 18 4.06 29.81 0.32
CA ALA A 18 4.26 28.80 1.36
C ALA A 18 3.59 27.44 1.05
N ALA A 19 2.71 27.38 0.04
CA ALA A 19 2.01 26.14 -0.34
C ALA A 19 2.76 25.29 -1.39
N CYS A 20 3.89 25.78 -1.92
CA CYS A 20 4.65 25.08 -2.96
C CYS A 20 5.87 24.30 -2.43
N ASP A 21 6.24 24.43 -1.15
CA ASP A 21 7.42 23.79 -0.55
C ASP A 21 7.11 22.61 0.39
N GLN A 22 5.83 22.23 0.55
CA GLN A 22 5.50 21.03 1.32
C GLN A 22 5.73 19.77 0.48
N GLN A 23 6.90 19.16 0.65
CA GLN A 23 7.17 17.81 0.17
C GLN A 23 6.02 16.88 0.64
N PRO A 24 5.43 16.06 -0.24
CA PRO A 24 4.31 15.19 0.13
C PRO A 24 4.71 14.25 1.26
N SER A 25 3.78 14.02 2.19
CA SER A 25 3.99 13.10 3.31
C SER A 25 4.33 11.69 2.80
N ARG A 26 4.97 10.86 3.63
CA ARG A 26 5.29 9.47 3.26
C ARG A 26 4.05 8.71 2.80
N GLU A 27 2.91 8.89 3.46
CA GLU A 27 1.64 8.26 3.10
C GLU A 27 1.11 8.74 1.74
N GLN A 28 1.16 10.05 1.48
CA GLN A 28 0.80 10.61 0.18
C GLN A 28 1.68 10.07 -0.94
N GLN A 29 2.98 9.93 -0.68
CA GLN A 29 3.92 9.34 -1.63
C GLN A 29 3.62 7.86 -1.87
N ILE A 30 3.31 7.08 -0.84
CA ILE A 30 2.92 5.66 -0.98
C ILE A 30 1.70 5.55 -1.90
N LEU A 31 0.66 6.34 -1.65
CA LEU A 31 -0.57 6.33 -2.46
C LEU A 31 -0.34 6.73 -3.91
N ALA A 32 0.53 7.72 -4.14
CA ALA A 32 0.79 8.24 -5.47
C ALA A 32 1.75 7.37 -6.30
N LYS A 33 2.71 6.70 -5.63
CA LYS A 33 3.86 6.09 -6.30
C LYS A 33 3.83 4.56 -6.31
N LEU A 34 3.19 3.92 -5.34
CA LEU A 34 3.11 2.46 -5.28
C LEU A 34 1.82 1.95 -5.94
N PRO A 35 1.87 0.82 -6.67
CA PRO A 35 0.72 0.31 -7.43
C PRO A 35 -0.27 -0.44 -6.52
N LEU A 36 -0.84 0.24 -5.52
CA LEU A 36 -1.69 -0.34 -4.48
C LEU A 36 -2.87 -1.12 -5.07
N GLN A 37 -3.65 -0.51 -5.97
CA GLN A 37 -4.82 -1.16 -6.57
C GLN A 37 -4.43 -2.39 -7.39
N ALA A 38 -3.39 -2.30 -8.21
CA ALA A 38 -2.96 -3.42 -9.05
C ALA A 38 -2.44 -4.58 -8.21
N ALA A 39 -1.67 -4.30 -7.15
CA ALA A 39 -1.21 -5.31 -6.20
C ALA A 39 -2.38 -5.96 -5.45
N TYR A 40 -3.38 -5.17 -5.05
CA TYR A 40 -4.61 -5.67 -4.44
C TYR A 40 -5.37 -6.63 -5.34
N GLU A 41 -5.67 -6.22 -6.58
CA GLU A 41 -6.39 -7.06 -7.54
C GLU A 41 -5.61 -8.35 -7.86
N HIS A 42 -4.29 -8.26 -8.02
CA HIS A 42 -3.44 -9.42 -8.22
C HIS A 42 -3.51 -10.40 -7.03
N ASN A 43 -3.47 -9.89 -5.79
CA ASN A 43 -3.55 -10.72 -4.60
C ASN A 43 -4.93 -11.39 -4.46
N ILE A 44 -6.02 -10.64 -4.69
CA ILE A 44 -7.39 -11.19 -4.71
C ILE A 44 -7.51 -12.29 -5.75
N GLY A 45 -7.01 -12.06 -6.97
CA GLY A 45 -7.01 -13.08 -8.02
C GLY A 45 -6.26 -14.35 -7.61
N ARG A 46 -5.03 -14.21 -7.09
CA ARG A 46 -4.24 -15.36 -6.63
C ARG A 46 -4.93 -16.16 -5.54
N MET A 47 -5.52 -15.49 -4.55
CA MET A 47 -6.25 -16.16 -3.46
C MET A 47 -7.52 -16.85 -3.98
N ALA A 48 -8.24 -16.21 -4.90
CA ALA A 48 -9.44 -16.80 -5.50
C ALA A 48 -9.10 -18.08 -6.28
N SER A 49 -8.04 -18.08 -7.08
CA SER A 49 -7.62 -19.27 -7.81
C SER A 49 -7.18 -20.41 -6.87
N LEU A 50 -6.59 -20.10 -5.71
CA LEU A 50 -6.27 -21.11 -4.70
C LEU A 50 -7.54 -21.70 -4.05
N LEU A 51 -8.50 -20.86 -3.70
CA LEU A 51 -9.77 -21.29 -3.10
C LEU A 51 -10.66 -22.05 -4.09
N ALA A 52 -10.60 -21.73 -5.39
CA ALA A 52 -11.31 -22.47 -6.43
C ALA A 52 -10.91 -23.95 -6.48
N MET A 53 -9.72 -24.31 -6.00
CA MET A 53 -9.27 -25.71 -5.90
C MET A 53 -10.03 -26.50 -4.82
N THR A 54 -10.50 -25.83 -3.76
CA THR A 54 -11.24 -26.45 -2.65
C THR A 54 -12.74 -26.17 -2.71
N HIS A 55 -13.16 -25.19 -3.51
CA HIS A 55 -14.55 -24.80 -3.75
C HIS A 55 -14.92 -24.92 -5.24
N PRO A 56 -14.82 -26.11 -5.86
CA PRO A 56 -14.95 -26.28 -7.31
C PRO A 56 -16.32 -25.91 -7.88
N GLN A 57 -17.36 -25.88 -7.03
CA GLN A 57 -18.72 -25.49 -7.39
C GLN A 57 -18.94 -23.96 -7.39
N VAL A 58 -18.03 -23.18 -6.82
CA VAL A 58 -18.16 -21.72 -6.71
C VAL A 58 -17.38 -21.06 -7.86
N PRO A 59 -18.01 -20.24 -8.71
CA PRO A 59 -17.29 -19.49 -9.73
C PRO A 59 -16.21 -18.58 -9.14
N GLU A 60 -15.02 -18.53 -9.74
CA GLU A 60 -13.89 -17.75 -9.22
C GLU A 60 -14.24 -16.27 -8.98
N GLU A 61 -15.07 -15.66 -9.84
CA GLU A 61 -15.53 -14.28 -9.64
C GLU A 61 -16.38 -14.10 -8.38
N GLN A 62 -17.16 -15.10 -7.99
CA GLN A 62 -17.92 -15.06 -6.74
C GLN A 62 -16.98 -15.22 -5.53
N ILE A 63 -15.95 -16.06 -5.64
CA ILE A 63 -14.88 -16.15 -4.63
C ILE A 63 -14.18 -14.80 -4.47
N LYS A 64 -13.84 -14.10 -5.57
CA LYS A 64 -13.27 -12.75 -5.52
C LYS A 64 -14.20 -11.78 -4.80
N GLN A 65 -15.50 -11.82 -5.07
CA GLN A 65 -16.47 -10.97 -4.38
C GLN A 65 -16.50 -11.23 -2.86
N VAL A 66 -16.47 -12.49 -2.44
CA VAL A 66 -16.39 -12.85 -1.01
C VAL A 66 -15.08 -12.35 -0.40
N LEU A 67 -13.95 -12.59 -1.05
CA LEU A 67 -12.64 -12.11 -0.59
C LEU A 67 -12.63 -10.59 -0.37
N ARG A 68 -13.18 -9.81 -1.31
CA ARG A 68 -13.23 -8.34 -1.23
C ARG A 68 -14.08 -7.81 -0.06
N LYS A 69 -14.97 -8.62 0.54
CA LYS A 69 -15.72 -8.21 1.74
C LYS A 69 -14.83 -8.18 2.99
N HIS A 70 -13.82 -9.05 3.04
CA HIS A 70 -13.03 -9.31 4.25
C HIS A 70 -11.57 -8.88 4.13
N LEU A 71 -11.06 -8.79 2.89
CA LEU A 71 -9.72 -8.38 2.54
C LEU A 71 -9.82 -7.10 1.72
N THR A 72 -9.70 -5.94 2.38
CA THR A 72 -10.00 -4.65 1.74
C THR A 72 -8.75 -3.96 1.20
N VAL A 73 -8.94 -3.04 0.26
CA VAL A 73 -7.85 -2.19 -0.24
C VAL A 73 -7.35 -1.23 0.85
N GLU A 74 -8.23 -0.82 1.77
CA GLU A 74 -7.90 0.00 2.93
C GLU A 74 -6.98 -0.73 3.91
N ASP A 75 -7.17 -2.03 4.12
CA ASP A 75 -6.26 -2.85 4.93
C ASP A 75 -4.87 -2.89 4.30
N GLN A 76 -4.80 -3.17 3.00
CA GLN A 76 -3.53 -3.20 2.29
C GLN A 76 -2.84 -1.82 2.31
N ARG A 77 -3.60 -0.74 2.21
CA ARG A 77 -3.06 0.62 2.36
C ARG A 77 -2.41 0.81 3.73
N ASN A 78 -3.10 0.42 4.80
CA ASN A 78 -2.60 0.57 6.17
C ASN A 78 -1.34 -0.27 6.38
N ASP A 79 -1.30 -1.48 5.83
CA ASP A 79 -0.11 -2.34 5.86
C ASP A 79 1.07 -1.69 5.13
N LEU A 80 0.84 -1.07 3.96
CA LEU A 80 1.89 -0.33 3.24
C LEU A 80 2.38 0.90 4.02
N PHE A 81 1.49 1.65 4.67
CA PHE A 81 1.86 2.80 5.50
C PHE A 81 2.76 2.37 6.66
N LYS A 82 2.41 1.27 7.33
CA LYS A 82 3.24 0.70 8.40
C LYS A 82 4.58 0.22 7.85
N LEU A 83 4.56 -0.58 6.78
CA LEU A 83 5.75 -1.21 6.20
C LEU A 83 6.75 -0.16 5.70
N TYR A 84 6.30 0.80 4.92
CA TYR A 84 7.12 1.85 4.33
C TYR A 84 7.14 3.14 5.15
N SER A 85 6.89 3.06 6.46
CA SER A 85 7.01 4.19 7.38
C SER A 85 8.46 4.69 7.51
N THR A 86 8.64 5.89 8.05
CA THR A 86 9.95 6.47 8.37
C THR A 86 10.68 5.70 9.49
N ALA A 87 9.95 4.97 10.33
CA ALA A 87 10.52 4.08 11.34
C ALA A 87 11.22 2.86 10.71
N ASN A 88 10.74 2.40 9.55
CA ASN A 88 11.30 1.26 8.85
C ASN A 88 12.29 1.68 7.78
N PHE A 89 12.00 2.71 6.98
CA PHE A 89 12.85 3.14 5.87
C PHE A 89 13.08 4.64 5.90
N SER A 90 14.35 5.04 5.84
CA SER A 90 14.74 6.44 5.58
C SER A 90 14.17 6.92 4.24
N ASP A 91 14.13 8.24 4.03
CA ASP A 91 13.59 8.81 2.79
C ASP A 91 14.38 8.36 1.56
N ALA A 92 15.72 8.26 1.65
CA ALA A 92 16.58 7.78 0.56
C ALA A 92 16.33 6.30 0.23
N GLU A 93 16.14 5.45 1.24
CA GLU A 93 15.79 4.04 1.02
C GLU A 93 14.42 3.91 0.37
N PHE A 94 13.43 4.68 0.84
CA PHE A 94 12.08 4.68 0.27
C PHE A 94 12.05 5.17 -1.18
N GLU A 95 12.80 6.23 -1.50
CA GLU A 95 12.95 6.70 -2.88
C GLU A 95 13.56 5.62 -3.78
N THR A 96 14.62 4.95 -3.33
CA THR A 96 15.23 3.81 -4.05
C THR A 96 14.20 2.70 -4.31
N ILE A 97 13.38 2.36 -3.30
CA ILE A 97 12.33 1.34 -3.44
C ILE A 97 11.26 1.78 -4.44
N VAL A 98 10.80 3.03 -4.37
CA VAL A 98 9.83 3.59 -5.32
C VAL A 98 10.35 3.51 -6.74
N GLU A 99 11.59 3.95 -6.97
CA GLU A 99 12.18 3.95 -8.32
C GLU A 99 12.28 2.53 -8.89
N ALA A 100 12.71 1.57 -8.07
CA ALA A 100 12.75 0.17 -8.46
C ALA A 100 11.34 -0.39 -8.73
N THR A 101 10.35 -0.03 -7.92
CA THR A 101 8.97 -0.51 -8.09
C THR A 101 8.35 -0.04 -9.41
N GLN A 102 8.69 1.18 -9.85
CA GLN A 102 8.14 1.78 -11.07
C GLN A 102 8.92 1.43 -12.34
N ASN A 103 10.15 0.93 -12.22
CA ASN A 103 11.03 0.66 -13.34
C ASN A 103 11.70 -0.73 -13.21
N PRO A 104 11.28 -1.73 -14.02
CA PRO A 104 11.85 -3.08 -13.99
C PRO A 104 13.36 -3.15 -14.26
N GLU A 105 13.91 -2.28 -15.10
CA GLU A 105 15.36 -2.24 -15.36
C GLU A 105 16.12 -1.74 -14.14
N LYS A 106 15.60 -0.70 -13.47
CA LYS A 106 16.15 -0.24 -12.18
C LYS A 106 16.02 -1.30 -11.09
N ALA A 107 14.89 -2.01 -11.03
CA ALA A 107 14.71 -3.12 -10.08
C ALA A 107 15.77 -4.21 -10.28
N LYS A 108 16.00 -4.61 -11.54
CA LYS A 108 17.02 -5.60 -11.88
C LYS A 108 18.42 -5.10 -11.51
N ALA A 109 18.78 -3.88 -11.91
CA ALA A 109 20.08 -3.30 -11.61
C ALA A 109 20.32 -3.17 -10.10
N LEU A 110 19.30 -2.73 -9.33
CA LEU A 110 19.37 -2.64 -7.88
C LEU A 110 19.62 -4.01 -7.25
N GLY A 111 18.95 -5.06 -7.71
CA GLY A 111 19.08 -6.43 -7.20
C GLY A 111 20.52 -6.98 -7.25
N ASP A 112 21.34 -6.50 -8.18
CA ASP A 112 22.74 -6.92 -8.33
C ASP A 112 23.71 -6.15 -7.40
N THR A 113 23.22 -5.15 -6.65
CA THR A 113 24.04 -4.32 -5.75
C THR A 113 23.97 -4.77 -4.29
N GLU A 114 25.00 -4.44 -3.50
CA GLU A 114 24.97 -4.63 -2.04
C GLU A 114 23.87 -3.82 -1.36
N GLN A 115 23.56 -2.63 -1.89
CA GLN A 115 22.43 -1.83 -1.39
C GLN A 115 21.10 -2.54 -1.61
N GLY A 116 20.88 -3.08 -2.81
CA GLY A 116 19.67 -3.84 -3.13
C GLY A 116 19.50 -5.09 -2.29
N LYS A 117 20.59 -5.85 -2.05
CA LYS A 117 20.57 -6.99 -1.13
C LYS A 117 20.16 -6.58 0.28
N ARG A 118 20.77 -5.53 0.83
CA ARG A 118 20.43 -5.01 2.16
C ARG A 118 18.98 -4.55 2.25
N LEU A 119 18.48 -3.84 1.24
CA LEU A 119 17.08 -3.42 1.17
C LEU A 119 16.13 -4.63 1.11
N SER A 120 16.47 -5.63 0.30
CA SER A 120 15.70 -6.87 0.18
C SER A 120 15.67 -7.67 1.48
N GLU A 121 16.81 -7.81 2.15
CA GLU A 121 16.91 -8.47 3.46
C GLU A 121 16.09 -7.74 4.52
N LYS A 122 16.17 -6.41 4.54
CA LYS A 122 15.39 -5.57 5.45
C LYS A 122 13.88 -5.71 5.21
N LEU A 123 13.44 -5.61 3.95
CA LEU A 123 12.04 -5.82 3.57
C LEU A 123 11.55 -7.21 3.96
N THR A 124 12.34 -8.25 3.66
CA THR A 124 12.02 -9.64 4.02
C THR A 124 11.95 -9.84 5.53
N GLY A 125 12.85 -9.21 6.29
CA GLY A 125 12.85 -9.22 7.74
C GLY A 125 11.60 -8.60 8.33
N LEU A 126 11.16 -7.44 7.81
CA LEU A 126 9.93 -6.77 8.23
C LEU A 126 8.69 -7.61 7.90
N MET A 127 8.62 -8.18 6.69
CA MET A 127 7.52 -9.08 6.31
C MET A 127 7.47 -10.31 7.21
N ARG A 128 8.62 -10.93 7.51
CA ARG A 128 8.69 -12.08 8.43
C ARG A 128 8.24 -11.70 9.84
N ALA A 129 8.68 -10.56 10.36
CA ALA A 129 8.28 -10.08 11.67
C ALA A 129 6.75 -9.87 11.74
N SER A 130 6.15 -9.25 10.71
CA SER A 130 4.70 -9.08 10.62
C SER A 130 3.97 -10.43 10.54
N ALA A 131 4.51 -11.41 9.81
CA ALA A 131 3.92 -12.73 9.71
C ALA A 131 4.02 -13.54 11.02
N GLN A 132 4.96 -13.19 11.90
CA GLN A 132 5.13 -13.81 13.22
C GLN A 132 4.34 -13.09 14.33
N ASP A 133 3.84 -11.88 14.05
CA ASP A 133 3.01 -11.11 14.97
C ASP A 133 1.69 -11.85 15.25
N LYS A 134 1.40 -12.06 16.54
CA LYS A 134 0.24 -12.85 16.97
C LYS A 134 -1.09 -12.17 16.70
N ALA A 135 -1.15 -10.85 16.77
CA ALA A 135 -2.36 -10.10 16.44
C ALA A 135 -2.62 -10.15 14.94
N VAL A 136 -1.57 -10.02 14.11
CA VAL A 136 -1.69 -10.17 12.65
C VAL A 136 -2.12 -11.59 12.28
N GLN A 137 -1.54 -12.62 12.90
CA GLN A 137 -1.94 -14.02 12.69
C GLN A 137 -3.40 -14.25 13.06
N ALA A 138 -3.85 -13.73 14.21
CA ALA A 138 -5.23 -13.87 14.67
C ALA A 138 -6.21 -13.17 13.70
N LEU A 139 -5.90 -11.95 13.27
CA LEU A 139 -6.72 -11.20 12.32
C LEU A 139 -6.81 -11.90 10.97
N ALA A 140 -5.67 -12.40 10.45
CA ALA A 140 -5.64 -13.14 9.20
C ALA A 140 -6.47 -14.44 9.29
N ALA A 141 -6.33 -15.20 10.38
CA ALA A 141 -7.12 -16.42 10.62
C ALA A 141 -8.61 -16.11 10.71
N GLN A 142 -9.00 -15.05 11.44
CA GLN A 142 -10.38 -14.61 11.55
C GLN A 142 -10.97 -14.27 10.17
N ARG A 143 -10.27 -13.45 9.37
CA ARG A 143 -10.73 -13.07 8.02
C ARG A 143 -10.87 -14.27 7.10
N MET A 144 -9.95 -15.22 7.18
CA MET A 144 -10.06 -16.44 6.38
C MET A 144 -11.21 -17.34 6.81
N GLN A 145 -11.52 -17.39 8.11
CA GLN A 145 -12.72 -18.08 8.58
C GLN A 145 -13.99 -17.40 8.04
N GLN A 146 -14.06 -16.07 8.06
CA GLN A 146 -15.22 -15.33 7.51
C GLN A 146 -15.39 -15.54 6.00
N VAL A 147 -14.29 -15.63 5.25
CA VAL A 147 -14.31 -16.00 3.82
C VAL A 147 -14.89 -17.40 3.64
N GLU A 148 -14.43 -18.38 4.43
CA GLU A 148 -14.90 -19.75 4.35
C GLU A 148 -16.39 -19.87 4.70
N ASP A 149 -16.83 -19.21 5.78
CA ASP A 149 -18.24 -19.17 6.20
C ASP A 149 -19.12 -18.57 5.09
N ASP A 150 -18.69 -17.46 4.47
CA ASP A 150 -19.41 -16.82 3.37
C ASP A 150 -19.46 -17.70 2.12
N LEU A 151 -18.39 -18.44 1.80
CA LEU A 151 -18.34 -19.36 0.66
C LEU A 151 -19.30 -20.55 0.85
N GLN A 152 -19.34 -21.12 2.06
CA GLN A 152 -20.24 -22.23 2.40
C GLN A 152 -21.72 -21.82 2.42
N ALA A 153 -22.00 -20.54 2.66
CA ALA A 153 -23.34 -19.98 2.65
C ALA A 153 -23.84 -19.58 1.25
N LEU A 154 -23.02 -19.73 0.20
CA LEU A 154 -23.45 -19.46 -1.17
C LEU A 154 -24.50 -20.48 -1.64
N PRO A 155 -25.56 -20.03 -2.33
CA PRO A 155 -26.65 -20.88 -2.81
C PRO A 155 -26.25 -21.81 -3.96
#